data_AF-A0A1R1XBS1-F1
#
_entry.id   AF-A0A1R1XBS1-F1
#
_cell.length_a   1.000
_cell.length_b   1.000
_cell.length_c   1.000
_cell.angle_alpha   90.00
_cell.angle_beta   90.00
_cell.angle_gamma   90.00
#
_symmetry.space_group_name_H-M   'P 1'
#
loop_
_entity.id
_entity.type
_entity.pdbx_description
1 polymer ?
#
loop_
_entity_poly.entity_id
_entity_poly.type
_entity_poly.pdbx_seq_one_letter_code
_entity_poly.pdbx_strand_id
1 'polypeptide(L)'
;MSSETVISEAVIASILNAINDLTSKVDNLTVGKTADPPSEDDQHISVSSPATVLNVYPELESLIPSMSEDFYRTMLTDEGKKEAIYACPKSSKVCYNPPPIN
;
A
#
# COMPACT_ATOMS: atom_id res chain seq x y z
N MET A 1 -41.43 -12.18 34.86
CA MET A 1 -40.99 -11.12 35.80
C MET A 1 -39.84 -10.38 35.13
N SER A 2 -40.08 -9.16 34.65
CA SER A 2 -39.03 -8.35 34.00
C SER A 2 -38.25 -7.64 35.10
N SER A 3 -36.97 -7.94 35.25
CA SER A 3 -36.09 -7.27 36.22
C SER A 3 -35.66 -5.92 35.63
N GLU A 4 -36.34 -4.85 36.03
CA GLU A 4 -35.85 -3.49 35.86
C GLU A 4 -34.51 -3.36 36.58
N THR A 5 -33.45 -3.15 35.81
CA THR A 5 -32.14 -2.86 36.37
C THR A 5 -32.13 -1.38 36.74
N VAL A 6 -32.29 -1.08 38.04
CA VAL A 6 -32.20 0.30 38.55
C VAL A 6 -30.72 0.69 38.51
N ILE A 7 -30.31 1.36 37.43
CA ILE A 7 -28.96 1.92 37.32
C ILE A 7 -28.90 3.14 38.24
N SER A 8 -28.00 3.12 39.22
CA SER A 8 -27.82 4.23 40.14
C SER A 8 -27.17 5.44 39.46
N GLU A 9 -27.51 6.63 39.92
CA GLU A 9 -26.96 7.91 39.43
C GLU A 9 -25.42 7.92 39.43
N ALA A 10 -24.80 7.29 40.43
CA ALA A 10 -23.35 7.14 40.52
C ALA A 10 -22.76 6.32 39.35
N VAL A 11 -23.45 5.28 38.88
CA VAL A 11 -23.02 4.48 37.73
C VAL A 11 -23.13 5.31 36.45
N ILE A 12 -24.20 6.09 36.31
CA ILE A 12 -24.37 7.01 35.17
C ILE A 12 -23.24 8.05 35.13
N ALA A 13 -22.92 8.68 36.26
CA ALA A 13 -21.84 9.64 36.36
C ALA A 13 -20.46 9.04 36.04
N SER A 14 -20.19 7.80 36.50
CA SER A 14 -18.95 7.09 36.18
C SER A 14 -18.83 6.78 34.69
N ILE A 15 -19.92 6.42 34.03
CA ILE A 15 -19.94 6.14 32.59
C ILE A 15 -19.69 7.42 31.80
N LEU A 16 -20.35 8.53 32.17
CA LEU A 16 -20.16 9.82 31.51
C LEU A 16 -18.70 10.30 31.60
N ASN A 17 -18.07 10.16 32.75
CA ASN A 17 -16.66 10.51 32.92
C ASN A 17 -15.74 9.64 32.06
N ALA A 18 -15.99 8.33 31.99
CA ALA A 18 -15.21 7.42 31.16
C ALA A 18 -15.35 7.74 29.66
N ILE A 19 -16.55 8.11 29.22
CA ILE A 19 -16.79 8.55 27.84
C ILE A 19 -16.02 9.83 27.55
N ASN A 20 -16.09 10.84 28.42
CA ASN A 20 -15.38 12.10 28.22
C ASN A 20 -13.85 11.92 28.17
N ASP A 21 -13.29 11.06 29.04
CA ASP A 21 -11.86 10.75 29.03
C ASP A 21 -11.44 10.06 27.72
N LEU A 22 -12.25 9.10 27.23
CA LEU A 22 -12.00 8.43 25.96
C LEU A 22 -12.10 9.40 24.77
N THR A 23 -13.12 10.25 24.74
CA THR A 23 -13.30 11.27 23.69
C THR A 23 -12.09 12.20 23.64
N SER A 24 -11.63 12.71 24.78
CA SER A 24 -10.43 13.55 24.86
C SER A 24 -9.18 12.84 24.31
N LYS A 25 -8.98 11.55 24.63
CA LYS A 25 -7.84 10.78 24.13
C LYS A 25 -7.93 10.52 22.62
N VAL A 26 -9.13 10.27 22.09
CA VAL A 26 -9.37 10.12 20.65
C VAL A 26 -9.10 11.43 19.93
N ASP A 27 -9.56 12.56 20.44
CA ASP A 27 -9.34 13.88 19.84
C ASP A 27 -7.83 14.18 19.73
N ASN A 28 -7.07 13.94 20.81
CA ASN A 28 -5.62 14.09 20.80
C ASN A 28 -4.91 13.17 19.79
N LEU A 29 -5.43 11.96 19.57
CA LEU A 29 -4.91 11.02 18.56
C LEU A 29 -5.28 11.46 17.13
N THR A 30 -6.46 12.06 16.94
CA THR A 30 -6.93 12.51 15.62
C THR A 30 -6.42 13.89 15.21
N VAL A 31 -6.03 14.74 16.16
CA VAL A 31 -5.38 16.04 15.87
C VAL A 31 -4.07 15.86 15.11
N GLY A 32 -3.34 14.75 15.33
CA GLY A 32 -2.16 14.40 14.54
C GLY A 32 -2.45 13.88 13.12
N LYS A 33 -3.72 13.61 12.77
CA LYS A 33 -4.12 13.03 11.47
C LYS A 33 -4.74 14.05 10.50
N THR A 34 -5.01 15.27 10.96
CA THR A 34 -5.48 16.39 10.10
C THR A 34 -4.43 17.48 9.88
N ALA A 35 -3.19 17.20 10.24
CA ALA A 35 -2.04 18.01 9.89
C ALA A 35 -0.91 17.06 9.52
N ASP A 36 -1.06 16.38 8.38
CA ASP A 36 0.15 16.20 7.60
C ASP A 36 0.67 17.64 7.37
N PRO A 37 1.86 18.02 7.85
CA PRO A 37 2.53 19.15 7.23
C PRO A 37 2.55 18.85 5.72
N PRO A 38 2.57 19.87 4.82
CA PRO A 38 2.96 19.56 3.45
C PRO A 38 4.27 18.80 3.58
N SER A 39 4.25 17.48 3.32
CA SER A 39 5.47 16.72 3.20
C SER A 39 6.29 17.56 2.24
N GLU A 40 7.50 17.97 2.63
CA GLU A 40 8.44 18.48 1.65
C GLU A 40 8.36 17.48 0.51
N ASP A 41 7.82 17.91 -0.63
CA ASP A 41 7.73 17.08 -1.82
C ASP A 41 9.18 16.66 -2.06
N ASP A 42 9.51 15.44 -1.64
CA ASP A 42 10.85 14.92 -1.81
C ASP A 42 11.07 14.99 -3.32
N GLN A 43 12.04 15.79 -3.74
CA GLN A 43 12.30 16.06 -5.15
C GLN A 43 12.59 14.77 -5.94
N HIS A 44 12.87 13.67 -5.25
CA HIS A 44 13.10 12.34 -5.81
C HIS A 44 11.87 11.42 -5.73
N ILE A 45 10.82 11.79 -4.99
CA ILE A 45 9.55 11.06 -4.94
C ILE A 45 8.58 11.71 -5.92
N SER A 46 8.42 11.07 -7.07
CA SER A 46 7.37 11.46 -8.02
C SER A 46 6.04 10.84 -7.60
N VAL A 47 4.98 11.65 -7.56
CA VAL A 47 3.60 11.17 -7.40
C VAL A 47 3.32 10.13 -8.50
N SER A 48 3.01 8.89 -8.10
CA SER A 48 2.67 7.85 -9.06
C SER A 48 1.49 8.31 -9.91
N SER A 49 1.60 8.19 -11.24
CA SER A 49 0.47 8.46 -12.11
C SER A 49 -0.73 7.61 -11.68
N PRO A 50 -1.97 8.14 -11.77
CA PRO A 50 -3.16 7.35 -11.53
C PRO A 50 -3.08 6.07 -12.36
N ALA A 51 -3.42 4.93 -11.74
CA ALA A 51 -3.46 3.65 -12.44
C ALA A 51 -4.43 3.80 -13.63
N THR A 52 -3.87 4.08 -14.79
CA THR A 52 -4.63 4.10 -16.03
C THR A 52 -4.89 2.65 -16.38
N VAL A 53 -6.16 2.31 -16.58
CA VAL A 53 -6.52 1.04 -17.20
C VAL A 53 -5.87 1.07 -18.57
N LEU A 54 -4.77 0.34 -18.72
CA LEU A 54 -4.05 0.24 -19.98
C LEU A 54 -5.01 -0.46 -20.93
N ASN A 55 -5.57 0.26 -21.90
CA ASN A 55 -6.44 -0.35 -22.90
C ASN A 55 -5.54 -1.23 -23.78
N VAL A 56 -5.55 -2.51 -23.49
CA VAL A 56 -4.70 -3.49 -24.15
C VAL A 56 -5.16 -3.63 -25.60
N TYR A 57 -4.22 -3.64 -26.53
CA TYR A 57 -4.52 -3.88 -27.94
C TYR A 57 -5.01 -5.34 -28.12
N PRO A 58 -6.10 -5.59 -28.86
CA PRO A 58 -6.61 -6.96 -29.06
C PRO A 58 -5.59 -7.92 -29.66
N GLU A 59 -4.70 -7.41 -30.52
CA GLU A 59 -3.61 -8.19 -31.11
C GLU A 59 -2.64 -8.67 -30.03
N LEU A 60 -2.42 -7.85 -29.01
CA LEU A 60 -1.54 -8.14 -27.90
C LEU A 60 -2.17 -9.22 -26.99
N GLU A 61 -3.49 -9.16 -26.76
CA GLU A 61 -4.23 -10.19 -25.99
C GLU A 61 -4.19 -11.55 -26.67
N SER A 62 -4.26 -11.56 -28.00
CA SER A 62 -4.15 -12.79 -28.79
C SER A 62 -2.76 -13.43 -28.72
N LEU A 63 -1.72 -12.60 -28.61
CA LEU A 63 -0.33 -13.03 -28.54
C LEU A 63 0.05 -13.49 -27.14
N ILE A 64 -0.51 -12.83 -26.11
CA ILE A 64 -0.25 -13.11 -24.70
C ILE A 64 -1.58 -13.33 -23.99
N PRO A 65 -2.14 -14.55 -24.01
CA PRO A 65 -3.44 -14.85 -23.40
C PRO A 65 -3.51 -14.50 -21.91
N SER A 66 -2.38 -14.62 -21.21
CA SER A 66 -2.24 -14.33 -19.77
C SER A 66 -1.98 -12.87 -19.44
N MET A 67 -2.10 -11.94 -20.40
CA MET A 67 -1.86 -10.51 -20.18
C MET A 67 -3.10 -9.80 -19.61
N SER A 68 -4.30 -10.33 -19.90
CA SER A 68 -5.52 -9.92 -19.21
C SER A 68 -5.55 -10.44 -17.77
N GLU A 69 -4.89 -11.56 -17.53
CA GLU A 69 -4.56 -12.03 -16.19
C GLU A 69 -3.45 -11.14 -15.61
N ASP A 70 -3.59 -10.81 -14.34
CA ASP A 70 -2.76 -9.83 -13.64
C ASP A 70 -1.33 -10.39 -13.41
N PHE A 71 -0.54 -10.50 -14.49
CA PHE A 71 0.77 -11.16 -14.55
C PHE A 71 1.78 -10.59 -13.56
N TYR A 72 1.60 -9.31 -13.20
CA TYR A 72 2.44 -8.58 -12.27
C TYR A 72 1.98 -8.65 -10.81
N ARG A 73 0.81 -9.25 -10.54
CA ARG A 73 0.21 -9.26 -9.20
C ARG A 73 0.33 -10.54 -8.42
N THR A 74 0.86 -11.61 -9.02
CA THR A 74 1.46 -12.68 -8.23
C THR A 74 2.69 -12.10 -7.55
N MET A 75 2.46 -11.45 -6.41
CA MET A 75 3.48 -10.97 -5.51
C MET A 75 4.26 -12.20 -5.07
N LEU A 76 5.35 -12.51 -5.78
CA LEU A 76 6.34 -13.43 -5.26
C LEU A 76 6.68 -12.95 -3.85
N THR A 77 6.75 -13.89 -2.91
CA THR A 77 7.27 -13.59 -1.57
C THR A 77 8.67 -13.00 -1.71
N ASP A 78 9.14 -12.22 -0.74
CA ASP A 78 10.46 -11.60 -0.84
C ASP A 78 11.57 -12.62 -1.08
N GLU A 79 11.42 -13.83 -0.52
CA GLU A 79 12.31 -14.95 -0.81
C GLU A 79 12.22 -15.41 -2.28
N GLY A 80 11.00 -15.55 -2.83
CA GLY A 80 10.81 -15.90 -4.24
C GLY A 80 11.37 -14.85 -5.21
N LYS A 81 11.26 -13.56 -4.86
CA LYS A 81 11.90 -12.47 -5.63
C LYS A 81 13.42 -12.59 -5.58
N LYS A 82 13.97 -12.84 -4.38
CA LYS A 82 15.41 -13.01 -4.15
C LYS A 82 15.95 -14.16 -5.00
N GLU A 83 15.31 -15.33 -4.92
CA GLU A 83 15.70 -16.51 -5.69
C GLU A 83 15.66 -16.27 -7.20
N ALA A 84 14.58 -15.68 -7.72
CA ALA A 84 14.45 -15.41 -9.16
C ALA A 84 15.56 -14.48 -9.68
N ILE A 85 15.91 -13.44 -8.92
CA ILE A 85 16.99 -12.51 -9.28
C ILE A 85 18.36 -13.21 -9.25
N TYR A 86 18.63 -14.00 -8.20
CA TYR A 86 19.93 -14.68 -8.07
C TYR A 86 20.07 -15.93 -8.95
N ALA A 87 18.97 -16.50 -9.46
CA ALA A 87 19.00 -17.60 -10.42
C ALA A 87 19.55 -17.16 -11.79
N CYS A 88 19.48 -15.86 -12.12
CA CYS A 88 20.00 -15.34 -13.37
C CYS A 88 21.53 -15.16 -13.30
N PRO A 89 22.29 -15.59 -14.32
CA PRO A 89 23.72 -15.33 -14.40
C PRO A 89 24.02 -13.82 -14.38
N LYS A 90 24.89 -13.39 -13.47
CA LYS A 90 25.29 -11.96 -13.35
C LYS A 90 25.87 -11.38 -14.63
N SER A 91 26.48 -12.22 -15.46
CA SER A 91 26.93 -11.86 -16.79
C SER A 91 26.74 -13.05 -17.72
N SER A 92 26.22 -12.77 -18.91
CA SER A 92 26.41 -13.64 -20.05
C SER A 92 27.65 -13.16 -20.81
N LYS A 93 28.37 -14.07 -21.46
CA LYS A 93 29.41 -13.65 -22.41
C LYS A 93 28.70 -13.02 -23.60
N VAL A 94 28.50 -11.70 -23.56
CA VAL A 94 28.08 -10.93 -24.71
C VAL A 94 29.33 -10.73 -25.56
N CYS A 95 29.43 -11.47 -26.68
CA CYS A 95 30.44 -11.18 -27.69
C CYS A 95 30.09 -9.86 -28.38
N TYR A 96 30.46 -8.75 -27.73
CA TYR A 96 30.31 -7.42 -28.28
C TYR A 96 31.60 -7.01 -29.00
N ASN A 97 31.50 -6.73 -30.30
CA ASN A 97 32.56 -6.14 -31.10
C ASN A 97 32.18 -4.69 -31.42
N PRO A 98 32.62 -3.70 -30.62
CA PRO A 98 32.33 -2.30 -30.89
C PRO A 98 32.93 -1.86 -32.24
N PRO A 99 32.30 -0.91 -32.94
CA PRO A 99 32.90 -0.26 -34.10
C PRO A 99 34.21 0.45 -33.74
N PRO A 100 35.16 0.59 -34.68
CA PRO A 100 36.34 1.44 -34.48
C PRO A 100 35.94 2.87 -34.16
N ILE A 101 36.61 3.48 -33.19
CA ILE A 101 36.53 4.92 -32.95
C ILE A 101 37.49 5.59 -33.94
N ASN A 102 36.94 6.44 -34.80
CA ASN A 102 37.69 7.22 -35.80
C ASN A 102 38.59 8.27 -35.15
#